data_AF-A0A5N3RDN7-F1
#
_entry.id   AF-A0A5N3RDN7-F1
#
_cell.length_a   1.000
_cell.length_b   1.000
_cell.length_c   1.000
_cell.angle_alpha   90.00
_cell.angle_beta   90.00
_cell.angle_gamma   90.00
#
_symmetry.space_group_name_H-M   'P 1'
#
loop_
_entity.id
_entity.type
_entity.pdbx_description
1 polymer ?
#
loop_
_entity_poly.entity_id
_entity_poly.type
_entity_poly.pdbx_seq_one_letter_code
_entity_poly.pdbx_strand_id
1 'polypeptide(L)'
;MITWPAFIKLDGDHELFYIASLEQLHSESHDLIVGEQDCIIDAKGHAYSLLTYTTTELLERQQGIYSLEDVTQLIRAHEFHKVQVCLTKIHFVTIEEAIESLAFELG
;
A
#
# COMPACT_ATOMS: atom_id res chain seq x y z
N MET A 1 -3.59 -3.07 15.61
CA MET A 1 -2.22 -2.63 15.27
C MET A 1 -1.96 -3.06 13.84
N ILE A 2 -1.29 -2.21 13.06
CA ILE A 2 -0.92 -2.48 11.66
C ILE A 2 0.19 -3.52 11.63
N THR A 3 0.08 -4.50 10.74
CA THR A 3 1.13 -5.50 10.50
C THR A 3 2.01 -5.02 9.36
N TRP A 4 3.21 -4.55 9.67
CA TRP A 4 4.20 -4.19 8.65
C TRP A 4 4.84 -5.45 8.04
N PRO A 5 5.25 -5.43 6.76
CA PRO A 5 5.21 -4.29 5.83
C PRO A 5 3.79 -3.95 5.36
N ALA A 6 3.59 -2.71 4.89
CA ALA A 6 2.31 -2.25 4.35
C ALA A 6 2.55 -1.39 3.10
N PHE A 7 1.50 -1.02 2.39
CA PHE A 7 1.60 0.00 1.34
C PHE A 7 0.45 0.99 1.42
N ILE A 8 0.70 2.23 0.97
CA ILE A 8 -0.32 3.25 0.77
C ILE A 8 -0.85 3.13 -0.65
N LYS A 9 -2.16 3.02 -0.79
CA LYS A 9 -2.88 3.13 -2.05
C LYS A 9 -3.47 4.54 -2.13
N LEU A 10 -3.02 5.31 -3.12
CA LEU A 10 -3.62 6.61 -3.43
C LEU A 10 -4.94 6.44 -4.21
N ASP A 11 -5.85 7.38 -4.05
CA ASP A 11 -7.04 7.51 -4.89
C ASP A 11 -6.73 8.34 -6.14
N GLY A 12 -7.14 7.84 -7.31
CA GLY A 12 -6.92 8.49 -8.59
C GLY A 12 -5.66 8.05 -9.35
N ASP A 13 -4.67 7.47 -8.66
CA ASP A 13 -3.50 6.85 -9.29
C ASP A 13 -3.40 5.36 -8.97
N HIS A 14 -2.71 4.61 -9.83
CA HIS A 14 -2.34 3.22 -9.58
C HIS A 14 -1.01 3.11 -8.83
N GLU A 15 -0.41 4.24 -8.43
CA GLU A 15 0.75 4.31 -7.55
C GLU A 15 0.50 3.71 -6.16
N LEU A 16 1.40 2.80 -5.78
CA LEU A 16 1.44 2.18 -4.45
C LEU A 16 2.78 2.54 -3.81
N PHE A 17 2.73 3.04 -2.58
CA PHE A 17 3.94 3.41 -1.83
C PHE A 17 4.23 2.36 -0.78
N TYR A 18 5.37 1.69 -0.91
CA TYR A 18 5.82 0.71 0.08
C TYR A 18 6.20 1.40 1.39
N ILE A 19 5.72 0.84 2.50
CA ILE A 19 6.03 1.31 3.84
C ILE A 19 6.49 0.13 4.70
N ALA A 20 7.77 0.15 5.08
CA ALA A 20 8.35 -0.91 5.92
C ALA A 20 7.96 -0.79 7.40
N SER A 21 7.66 0.42 7.88
CA SER A 21 7.46 0.70 9.30
C SER A 21 6.63 1.95 9.54
N LEU A 22 6.11 2.10 10.76
CA LEU A 22 5.36 3.29 11.17
C LEU A 22 6.20 4.58 11.07
N GLU A 23 7.50 4.52 11.35
CA GLU A 23 8.39 5.68 11.22
C GLU A 23 8.54 6.10 9.76
N GLN A 24 8.68 5.14 8.84
CA GLN A 24 8.68 5.41 7.41
C GLN A 24 7.33 5.98 6.97
N LEU A 25 6.22 5.48 7.51
CA LEU A 25 4.90 6.06 7.24
C LEU A 25 4.87 7.55 7.58
N HIS A 26 5.28 7.92 8.80
CA HIS A 26 5.28 9.31 9.26
C HIS A 26 6.21 10.21 8.43
N SER A 27 7.34 9.66 7.96
CA SER A 27 8.26 10.40 7.09
C SER A 27 7.66 10.60 5.70
N GLU A 28 7.17 9.53 5.10
CA GLU A 28 6.64 9.53 3.74
C GLU A 28 5.30 10.26 3.66
N SER A 29 4.42 10.14 4.65
CA SER A 29 3.13 10.86 4.69
C SER A 29 3.28 12.37 4.85
N HIS A 30 4.43 12.83 5.35
CA HIS A 30 4.74 14.26 5.38
C HIS A 30 5.10 14.78 3.99
N ASP A 31 5.73 13.94 3.16
CA ASP A 31 6.14 14.26 1.79
C ASP A 31 5.01 13.96 0.77
N LEU A 32 4.23 12.90 1.01
CA LEU A 32 3.09 12.46 0.24
C LEU A 32 1.85 13.25 0.64
N ILE A 33 1.22 13.89 -0.34
CA ILE A 33 -0.08 14.55 -0.15
C ILE A 33 -1.15 13.47 -0.09
N VAL A 34 -1.36 12.90 1.09
CA VAL A 34 -2.42 11.91 1.32
C VAL A 34 -3.78 12.60 1.48
N GLY A 35 -4.77 12.11 0.75
CA GLY A 35 -6.16 12.55 0.79
C GLY A 35 -7.04 11.65 1.64
N GLU A 36 -8.26 12.11 1.89
CA GLU A 36 -9.29 11.39 2.66
C GLU A 36 -9.75 10.06 2.03
N GLN A 37 -9.42 9.83 0.76
CA GLN A 37 -9.75 8.61 0.03
C GLN A 37 -8.59 7.61 -0.01
N ASP A 38 -7.42 7.97 0.50
CA ASP A 38 -6.25 7.11 0.52
C ASP A 38 -6.32 6.11 1.66
N CYS A 39 -5.78 4.91 1.42
CA CYS A 39 -5.78 3.85 2.41
C CYS A 39 -4.46 3.09 2.47
N ILE A 40 -4.09 2.64 3.67
CA ILE A 40 -2.97 1.74 3.91
C ILE A 40 -3.49 0.32 3.99
N ILE A 41 -2.84 -0.59 3.29
CA ILE A 41 -3.11 -2.02 3.37
C ILE A 41 -1.90 -2.72 3.99
N ASP A 42 -2.13 -3.42 5.10
CA ASP A 42 -1.09 -4.13 5.86
C ASP A 42 -0.79 -5.53 5.30
N ALA A 43 0.28 -6.18 5.78
CA ALA A 43 0.68 -7.55 5.38
C ALA A 43 -0.40 -8.62 5.64
N LYS A 44 -1.47 -8.29 6.36
CA LYS A 44 -2.62 -9.17 6.61
C LYS A 44 -3.85 -8.80 5.77
N GLY A 45 -3.75 -7.80 4.90
CA GLY A 45 -4.83 -7.30 4.07
C GLY A 45 -5.79 -6.37 4.81
N HIS A 46 -5.51 -5.95 6.04
CA HIS A 46 -6.34 -4.95 6.70
C HIS A 46 -6.10 -3.58 6.06
N ALA A 47 -7.19 -2.94 5.65
CA ALA A 47 -7.16 -1.56 5.21
C ALA A 47 -7.37 -0.59 6.36
N TYR A 48 -6.66 0.54 6.29
CA TYR A 48 -6.74 1.65 7.22
C TYR A 48 -6.87 2.95 6.43
N SER A 49 -7.89 3.75 6.69
CA SER A 49 -7.99 5.10 6.13
C SER A 49 -6.92 5.99 6.73
N LEU A 50 -6.17 6.70 5.87
CA LEU A 50 -5.30 7.79 6.30
C LEU A 50 -6.15 9.04 6.52
N LEU A 51 -6.36 9.41 7.78
CA LEU A 51 -6.96 10.69 8.11
C LEU A 51 -5.86 11.62 8.60
N THR A 52 -5.42 12.52 7.74
CA THR A 52 -4.53 13.61 8.14
C THR A 52 -5.35 14.71 8.81
N TYR A 53 -5.48 14.64 10.13
CA TYR A 53 -5.84 15.82 10.90
C TYR A 53 -4.57 16.61 11.16
N THR A 54 -4.61 17.93 10.93
CA THR A 54 -3.56 18.99 11.05
C THR A 54 -2.31 18.79 11.94
N THR A 55 -2.23 17.80 12.83
CA THR A 55 -1.04 17.47 13.65
C THR A 55 -0.92 15.97 13.97
N THR A 56 -1.91 15.13 13.67
CA THR A 56 -1.90 13.70 13.99
C THR A 56 -2.52 12.90 12.87
N GLU A 57 -1.73 12.01 12.28
CA GLU A 57 -2.21 10.98 11.37
C GLU A 57 -3.01 9.95 12.17
N LEU A 58 -4.30 9.85 11.86
CA LEU A 58 -5.19 8.90 12.49
C LEU A 58 -5.50 7.80 11.47
N LEU A 59 -5.15 6.57 11.84
CA LEU A 59 -5.35 5.39 11.01
C LEU A 59 -6.60 4.68 11.48
N GLU A 60 -7.71 4.89 10.76
CA GLU A 60 -8.97 4.23 11.07
C GLU A 60 -9.08 2.92 10.30
N ARG A 61 -9.17 1.78 11.00
CA ARG A 61 -9.35 0.48 10.35
C ARG A 61 -10.68 0.45 9.62
N GLN A 62 -10.64 0.19 8.31
CA GLN A 62 -11.84 0.02 7.50
C GLN A 62 -12.50 -1.35 7.77
N GLN A 63 -13.82 -1.42 7.56
CA GLN A 63 -14.53 -2.70 7.58
C GLN A 63 -14.24 -3.46 6.29
N GLY A 64 -13.34 -4.44 6.38
CA GLY A 64 -12.96 -5.29 5.26
C GLY A 64 -11.55 -5.84 5.43
N ILE A 65 -11.28 -6.95 4.74
CA ILE A 65 -9.93 -7.50 4.60
C ILE A 65 -9.73 -7.73 3.11
N TYR A 66 -8.69 -7.13 2.56
CA TYR A 66 -8.21 -7.37 1.22
C TYR A 66 -7.66 -8.79 1.17
N SER A 67 -8.15 -9.58 0.22
CA SER A 67 -7.58 -10.88 -0.02
C SER A 67 -6.23 -10.75 -0.73
N LEU A 68 -5.46 -11.84 -0.73
CA LEU A 68 -4.24 -11.94 -1.54
C LEU A 68 -4.49 -11.60 -3.00
N GLU A 69 -5.65 -12.00 -3.54
CA GLU A 69 -6.01 -11.70 -4.91
C GLU A 69 -6.23 -10.20 -5.11
N ASP A 70 -6.95 -9.53 -4.20
CA ASP A 70 -7.14 -8.07 -4.26
C ASP A 70 -5.81 -7.31 -4.23
N VAL A 71 -4.92 -7.68 -3.29
CA VAL A 71 -3.59 -7.06 -3.18
C VAL A 71 -2.77 -7.31 -4.44
N THR A 72 -2.80 -8.53 -4.97
CA THR A 72 -2.12 -8.88 -6.22
C THR A 72 -2.65 -8.05 -7.38
N GLN A 73 -3.97 -7.82 -7.48
CA GLN A 73 -4.56 -6.97 -8.53
C GLN A 73 -4.11 -5.52 -8.39
N LEU A 74 -4.03 -4.98 -7.17
CA LEU A 74 -3.52 -3.62 -6.93
C LEU A 74 -2.08 -3.47 -7.42
N ILE A 75 -1.19 -4.39 -7.02
CA ILE A 75 0.22 -4.37 -7.45
C ILE A 75 0.32 -4.56 -8.96
N ARG A 76 -0.48 -5.45 -9.55
CA ARG A 76 -0.51 -5.59 -11.02
C ARG A 76 -0.93 -4.31 -11.71
N ALA A 77 -1.89 -3.57 -11.15
CA ALA A 77 -2.31 -2.28 -11.71
C ALA A 77 -1.18 -1.24 -11.60
N HIS A 78 -0.45 -1.21 -10.48
CA HIS A 78 0.74 -0.38 -10.29
C HIS A 78 1.80 -0.62 -11.36
N GLU A 79 2.25 -1.88 -11.47
CA GLU A 79 3.26 -2.33 -12.42
C GLU A 79 2.84 -2.10 -13.88
N PHE A 80 1.55 -2.29 -14.18
CA PHE A 80 1.01 -2.03 -15.51
C PHE A 80 1.06 -0.55 -15.86
N HIS A 81 0.78 0.33 -14.90
CA HIS A 81 0.84 1.78 -15.11
C HIS A 81 2.27 2.27 -15.33
N LYS A 82 3.26 1.65 -14.66
CA LYS A 82 4.69 1.96 -14.81
C LYS A 82 5.33 1.45 -16.11
N VAL A 83 4.60 0.73 -16.98
CA VAL A 83 5.08 0.27 -18.31
C VAL A 83 6.38 -0.56 -18.24
N GLN A 84 6.67 -1.24 -17.13
CA GLN A 84 7.99 -1.89 -16.95
C GLN A 84 8.01 -3.41 -17.03
N VAL A 85 6.88 -4.13 -16.96
CA VAL A 85 6.91 -5.61 -16.98
C VAL A 85 5.75 -6.24 -17.75
N CYS A 86 6.05 -7.21 -18.64
CA CYS A 86 5.05 -8.12 -19.21
C CYS A 86 4.52 -9.07 -18.11
N LEU A 87 3.42 -8.66 -17.44
CA LEU A 87 2.83 -9.37 -16.29
C LEU A 87 2.07 -10.65 -16.70
N THR A 88 2.78 -11.66 -17.19
CA THR A 88 2.18 -12.98 -17.40
C THR A 88 2.41 -13.93 -16.22
N LYS A 89 3.24 -13.58 -15.22
CA LYS A 89 3.55 -14.46 -14.07
C LYS A 89 3.85 -13.75 -12.74
N ILE A 90 3.04 -12.78 -12.30
CA ILE A 90 3.07 -12.41 -10.87
C ILE A 90 2.09 -13.32 -10.14
N HIS A 91 2.62 -14.19 -9.29
CA HIS A 91 1.86 -15.02 -8.38
C HIS A 91 2.53 -14.90 -7.02
N PHE A 92 1.91 -14.17 -6.12
CA PHE A 92 2.33 -14.08 -4.73
C PHE A 92 1.67 -15.21 -3.95
N VAL A 93 2.40 -15.79 -2.99
CA VAL A 93 1.85 -16.83 -2.11
C VAL A 93 1.21 -16.18 -0.87
N THR A 94 1.69 -15.00 -0.48
CA THR A 94 1.18 -14.24 0.67
C THR A 94 1.08 -12.75 0.37
N ILE A 95 0.24 -12.04 1.14
CA ILE A 95 0.10 -10.58 1.02
C ILE A 95 1.44 -9.93 1.35
N GLU A 96 2.12 -10.40 2.40
CA GLU A 96 3.46 -9.94 2.77
C GLU A 96 4.43 -9.95 1.58
N GLU A 97 4.59 -11.09 0.90
CA GLU A 97 5.45 -11.19 -0.29
C GLU A 97 5.02 -10.24 -1.42
N ALA A 98 3.71 -10.05 -1.59
CA ALA A 98 3.19 -9.11 -2.57
C ALA A 98 3.65 -7.67 -2.25
N ILE A 99 3.52 -7.26 -0.98
CA ILE A 99 3.95 -5.94 -0.52
C ILE A 99 5.47 -5.79 -0.59
N GLU A 100 6.23 -6.83 -0.24
CA GLU A 100 7.69 -6.82 -0.35
C GLU A 100 8.17 -6.64 -1.79
N SER A 101 7.40 -7.12 -2.78
CA SER A 101 7.72 -6.89 -4.20
C SER A 101 7.79 -5.41 -4.55
N LEU A 102 7.01 -4.55 -3.88
CA LEU A 102 7.06 -3.09 -4.08
C LEU A 102 8.34 -2.47 -3.50
N ALA A 103 8.93 -3.09 -2.46
CA ALA A 103 10.18 -2.61 -1.86
C ALA A 103 11.38 -2.75 -2.83
N PHE A 104 11.35 -3.79 -3.68
CA PHE A 104 12.41 -4.06 -4.64
C PHE A 104 12.45 -3.10 -5.84
N GLU A 105 11.45 -2.24 -6.03
CA GLU A 105 11.45 -1.21 -7.10
C GLU A 105 12.37 -0.01 -6.81
N LEU A 106 12.88 0.15 -5.58
CA LEU A 106 13.78 1.25 -5.17
C LEU A 106 15.28 0.91 -5.27
N GLY A 107 15.65 -0.13 -6.02
CA GLY A 107 17.04 -0.60 -6.19
C GLY A 107 17.76 -0.05 -7.41
#